data_AF-A0A2H6AWK2-F1
#
_entry.id   AF-A0A2H6AWK2-F1
#
_cell.length_a   1.000
_cell.length_b   1.000
_cell.length_c   1.000
_cell.angle_alpha   90.00
_cell.angle_beta   90.00
_cell.angle_gamma   90.00
#
_symmetry.space_group_name_H-M   'P 1'
#
loop_
_entity.id
_entity.type
_entity.pdbx_description
1 polymer ?
#
loop_
_entity_poly.entity_id
_entity_poly.type
_entity_poly.pdbx_seq_one_letter_code
_entity_poly.pdbx_strand_id
1 'polypeptide(L)' 'MVGDQAVIFAGPGERIELGHRASDRRIYARGAVRAARWVVGEAPGLYGMRDVLGL' A
#
# COMPACT_ATOMS: atom_id res chain seq x y z
N MET A 1 -9.70 4.11 14.72
CA MET A 1 -9.22 3.04 13.81
C MET A 1 -9.91 3.24 12.47
N VAL A 2 -9.17 3.22 11.35
CA VAL A 2 -9.70 3.48 9.99
C VAL A 2 -9.85 2.18 9.19
N GLY A 3 -8.99 1.20 9.42
CA GLY A 3 -9.12 -0.13 8.83
C GLY A 3 -8.16 -1.13 9.45
N ASP A 4 -8.61 -2.38 9.57
CA ASP A 4 -7.80 -3.56 9.87
C ASP A 4 -8.16 -4.61 8.81
N GLN A 5 -7.16 -5.09 8.09
CA GLN A 5 -7.31 -6.04 6.98
C GLN A 5 -6.24 -7.11 7.13
N ALA A 6 -6.64 -8.37 7.01
CA ALA A 6 -5.71 -9.49 7.04
C ALA A 6 -5.99 -10.46 5.89
N VAL A 7 -4.92 -11.00 5.31
CA VAL A 7 -4.97 -12.15 4.42
C VAL A 7 -4.33 -13.32 5.16
N ILE A 8 -5.04 -14.44 5.21
CA ILE A 8 -4.62 -15.64 5.94
C ILE A 8 -4.39 -16.76 4.95
N PHE A 9 -3.22 -17.37 5.00
CA PHE A 9 -2.89 -18.63 4.34
C PHE A 9 -2.81 -19.70 5.43
N ALA A 10 -3.70 -20.69 5.42
CA ALA A 10 -3.77 -21.72 6.45
C ALA A 10 -3.61 -23.12 5.86
N GLY A 11 -2.80 -23.95 6.52
CA GLY A 11 -2.59 -25.36 6.20
C GLY A 11 -2.68 -26.23 7.46
N PRO A 12 -2.59 -27.57 7.34
CA PRO A 12 -2.59 -28.44 8.50
C PRO A 12 -1.40 -28.13 9.43
N GLY A 13 -1.69 -27.70 10.65
CA GLY A 13 -0.68 -27.42 11.68
C GLY A 13 0.02 -26.05 11.58
N GLU A 14 -0.26 -25.25 10.56
CA GLU A 14 0.38 -23.93 10.40
C GLU A 14 -0.51 -22.88 9.72
N ARG A 15 -0.20 -21.61 9.95
CA ARG A 15 -0.80 -20.48 9.23
C ARG A 15 0.16 -19.31 9.12
N ILE A 16 0.04 -18.57 8.03
CA ILE A 16 0.72 -17.30 7.79
C ILE A 16 -0.35 -16.21 7.65
N GLU A 17 -0.17 -15.11 8.37
CA GLU A 17 -1.07 -13.96 8.34
C GLU A 17 -0.31 -12.71 7.87
N LEU A 18 -0.87 -12.02 6.87
CA LEU A 18 -0.38 -10.73 6.39
C LEU A 18 -1.42 -9.66 6.73
N GLY A 19 -1.09 -8.75 7.64
CA GLY A 19 -2.00 -7.73 8.15
C GLY A 19 -1.61 -6.30 7.75
N HIS A 20 -2.60 -5.48 7.40
CA HIS A 20 -2.48 -4.03 7.24
C HIS A 20 -3.43 -3.32 8.22
N ARG A 21 -2.88 -2.46 9.09
CA ARG A 21 -3.66 -1.69 10.09
C ARG A 21 -3.44 -0.19 9.92
N ALA A 22 -4.53 0.53 9.71
CA ALA A 22 -4.55 1.98 9.58
C ALA A 22 -5.19 2.62 10.82
N SER A 23 -4.39 3.34 11.62
CA SER A 23 -4.87 4.08 12.80
C SER A 23 -5.59 5.37 12.42
N ASP A 24 -5.13 6.05 11.36
CA ASP A 24 -5.70 7.29 10.82
C ASP A 24 -5.62 7.33 9.27
N ARG A 25 -6.18 8.38 8.65
CA ARG A 25 -6.19 8.57 7.19
C ARG A 25 -4.92 9.26 6.65
N ARG A 26 -4.02 9.73 7.51
CA ARG A 26 -2.82 10.48 7.09
C ARG A 26 -1.83 9.60 6.34
N ILE A 27 -1.87 8.27 6.54
CA ILE A 27 -1.06 7.32 5.76
C ILE A 27 -1.33 7.45 4.25
N TYR A 28 -2.59 7.62 3.85
CA TYR A 28 -2.98 7.75 2.44
C TYR A 28 -2.56 9.10 1.87
N ALA A 29 -2.72 10.17 2.64
CA ALA A 29 -2.26 11.51 2.26
C ALA A 29 -0.73 11.54 2.05
N ARG A 30 0.04 10.88 2.92
CA ARG A 30 1.49 10.73 2.73
C ARG A 30 1.83 9.96 1.45
N GLY A 31 1.09 8.89 1.14
CA GLY A 31 1.21 8.16 -0.13
C GLY A 31 0.96 9.03 -1.36
N ALA A 32 -0.11 9.83 -1.33
CA ALA A 32 -0.44 10.77 -2.40
C ALA A 32 0.64 11.85 -2.61
N VAL A 33 1.17 12.45 -1.53
CA VAL A 33 2.27 13.42 -1.61
C VAL A 33 3.54 12.78 -2.17
N ARG A 34 3.83 11.52 -1.81
CA ARG A 34 4.95 10.76 -2.39
C ARG A 34 4.75 10.56 -3.89
N ALA A 35 3.58 10.09 -4.32
CA ALA A 35 3.27 9.89 -5.73
C ALA A 35 3.35 11.19 -6.54
N ALA A 36 2.84 12.30 -5.98
CA ALA A 36 2.91 13.61 -6.62
C ALA A 36 4.35 14.11 -6.81
N ARG A 37 5.28 13.79 -5.90
CA ARG A 37 6.69 14.12 -6.07
C ARG A 37 7.39 13.22 -7.08
N TRP A 38 7.03 11.94 -7.10
CA TRP A 38 7.60 10.94 -8.00
C TRP A 38 7.24 11.22 -9.47
N VAL A 39 5.96 11.51 -9.76
CA VAL A 39 5.46 11.64 -11.14
C VAL A 39 6.07 12.80 -11.95
N VAL A 40 6.71 13.77 -11.28
CA VAL A 40 7.37 14.92 -11.95
C VAL A 40 8.49 14.48 -12.90
N GLY A 41 9.14 13.35 -12.61
CA GLY A 41 10.22 12.80 -13.44
C GLY A 41 9.77 11.81 -14.52
N GLU A 42 8.49 11.49 -14.59
CA GLU A 42 7.99 10.37 -15.39
C GLU A 42 7.39 10.84 -16.72
N ALA A 43 7.43 9.96 -17.72
CA ALA A 43 6.77 10.22 -19.00
C ALA A 43 5.24 10.29 -18.83
N PRO A 44 4.49 10.85 -19.79
CA PRO A 44 3.03 10.78 -19.76
C PRO A 44 2.54 9.33 -19.79
N GLY A 45 1.71 8.96 -18.81
CA GLY A 45 1.19 7.60 -18.66
C GLY A 45 0.21 7.46 -17.50
N LEU A 46 -0.39 6.28 -17.38
CA LEU A 46 -1.22 5.90 -16.24
C LEU A 46 -0.39 5.03 -15.29
N TYR A 47 -0.18 5.53 -14.07
CA TYR A 47 0.66 4.89 -13.06
C TYR A 47 -0.13 4.53 -11.82
N GLY A 48 0.25 3.43 -11.17
CA GLY A 48 -0.23 3.02 -9.86
C GLY A 48 0.83 3.18 -8.76
N MET A 49 0.45 2.88 -7.52
CA MET A 49 1.38 2.91 -6.39
C MET A 49 2.49 1.85 -6.49
N ARG A 50 2.31 0.82 -7.32
CA ARG A 50 3.35 -0.16 -7.62
C ARG A 50 4.54 0.48 -8.32
N ASP A 51 4.28 1.33 -9.31
CA ASP A 51 5.31 2.09 -10.02
C ASP A 51 6.04 3.06 -9.07
N VAL A 52 5.28 3.80 -8.26
CA VAL A 52 5.81 4.74 -7.24
C VAL A 52 6.70 4.05 -6.19
N LEU A 53 6.47 2.76 -5.94
CA LEU A 53 7.20 1.97 -4.96
C LEU A 53 8.29 1.08 -5.59
N GLY A 54 8.34 0.94 -6.92
CA GLY A 54 9.25 0.05 -7.63
C GLY A 54 8.96 -1.44 -7.39
N LEU A 55 7.67 -1.83 -7.39
CA LEU A 55 7.18 -3.18 -7.04
C LEU A 55 6.34 -3.87 -8.12
#